data_AF-C2FVU8-F1
#
_entry.id   AF-C2FVU8-F1
#
_cell.length_a   1.000
_cell.length_b   1.000
_cell.length_c   1.000
_cell.angle_alpha   90.00
_cell.angle_beta   90.00
_cell.angle_gamma   90.00
#
_symmetry.space_group_name_H-M   'P 1'
#
loop_
_entity.id
_entity.type
_entity.pdbx_description
1 polymer ?
#
loop_
_entity_poly.entity_id
_entity_poly.type
_entity_poly.pdbx_seq_one_letter_code
_entity_poly.pdbx_strand_id
1 'polypeptide(L)'
;MKKIYLMLPGLLICLLCSSWGFYAHKLINRNAVFTLPTELAVFYKQNIDQITEKAVDADKRCYIDSAESPRHFIDLDAYDTNTLDTLPVHWSRAKEKIEQKRLLSNGIVPWQIYITYQKLVKAFIARDKTKIIRHSADLGHYVADAHVPLHTTKNYNGQYTDQIGIHAFWESRLPEMFAPQYKLTTGKAQFITDPAALGWAIVYESAPLADTVLRIEKELSLRFPASPKNLISPAIMC
;
A
#
# COMPACT_ATOMS: atom_id res chain seq x y z
N MET A 1 28.45 20.13 -32.93
CA MET A 1 27.09 19.68 -33.31
C MET A 1 26.81 18.18 -33.10
N LYS A 2 27.81 17.30 -32.90
CA LYS A 2 27.58 15.85 -32.71
C LYS A 2 27.22 15.38 -31.27
N LYS A 3 27.32 16.26 -30.25
CA LYS A 3 27.03 15.91 -28.85
C LYS A 3 25.53 16.00 -28.46
N ILE A 4 24.70 16.67 -29.26
CA ILE A 4 23.26 16.83 -28.99
C ILE A 4 22.48 15.54 -29.28
N TYR A 5 22.91 14.74 -30.27
CA TYR A 5 22.24 13.51 -30.67
C TYR A 5 22.39 12.34 -29.69
N LEU A 6 23.33 12.42 -28.74
CA LEU A 6 23.49 11.41 -27.67
C LEU A 6 22.68 11.73 -26.40
N MET A 7 22.20 12.97 -26.22
CA MET A 7 21.40 13.32 -25.03
C MET A 7 19.90 13.05 -25.21
N LEU A 8 19.39 13.07 -26.45
CA LEU A 8 17.98 12.78 -26.74
C LEU A 8 17.55 11.33 -26.42
N PRO A 9 18.33 10.28 -26.75
CA PRO A 9 17.96 8.90 -26.41
C PRO A 9 18.03 8.62 -24.90
N GLY A 10 19.01 9.23 -24.21
CA GLY A 10 19.15 9.09 -22.75
C GLY A 10 17.98 9.71 -21.98
N LEU A 11 17.47 10.86 -22.44
CA LEU A 11 16.29 11.48 -21.84
C LEU A 11 15.02 10.65 -22.10
N LEU A 12 14.89 10.04 -23.27
CA LEU A 12 13.76 9.16 -23.62
C LEU A 12 13.79 7.85 -22.80
N ILE A 13 14.97 7.27 -22.57
CA ILE A 13 15.15 6.09 -21.70
C ILE A 13 14.86 6.43 -20.24
N CYS A 14 15.29 7.59 -19.73
CA CYS A 14 14.93 8.04 -18.38
C CYS A 14 13.42 8.28 -18.22
N LEU A 15 12.74 8.79 -19.25
CA LEU A 15 11.28 8.94 -19.25
C LEU A 15 10.55 7.57 -19.26
N LEU A 16 11.08 6.59 -20.00
CA LEU A 16 10.57 5.21 -20.05
C LEU A 16 10.88 4.39 -18.78
N CYS A 17 11.94 4.73 -18.05
CA CYS A 17 12.30 4.13 -16.76
C CYS A 17 11.70 4.85 -15.55
N SER A 18 10.75 5.77 -15.75
CA SER A 18 9.92 6.24 -14.65
C SER A 18 9.15 5.03 -14.14
N SER A 19 9.34 4.64 -12.88
CA SER A 19 8.65 3.48 -12.32
C SER A 19 7.17 3.83 -12.13
N TRP A 20 6.38 3.67 -13.19
CA TRP A 20 4.93 3.69 -13.17
C TRP A 20 4.47 2.52 -12.30
N GLY A 21 3.57 2.76 -11.34
CA GLY A 21 3.15 1.75 -10.36
C GLY A 21 3.18 2.15 -8.88
N PHE A 22 3.76 3.30 -8.52
CA PHE A 22 3.74 3.78 -7.12
C PHE A 22 3.07 5.13 -6.90
N TYR A 23 2.39 5.62 -7.93
CA TYR A 23 1.86 6.97 -7.96
C TYR A 23 0.88 7.21 -6.78
N ALA A 24 -0.01 6.26 -6.49
CA ALA A 24 -0.98 6.35 -5.41
C ALA A 24 -0.32 6.49 -4.04
N HIS A 25 0.65 5.64 -3.70
CA HIS A 25 1.39 5.66 -2.43
C HIS A 25 2.06 7.01 -2.16
N LYS A 26 2.74 7.55 -3.17
CA LYS A 26 3.36 8.89 -3.11
C LYS A 26 2.30 9.98 -2.88
N LEU A 27 1.21 9.92 -3.64
CA LEU A 27 0.15 10.91 -3.58
C LEU A 27 -0.55 10.91 -2.22
N ILE A 28 -0.87 9.74 -1.67
CA ILE A 28 -1.49 9.58 -0.35
C ILE A 28 -0.57 10.14 0.75
N ASN A 29 0.71 9.72 0.76
CA ASN A 29 1.68 10.20 1.75
C ASN A 29 1.86 11.72 1.71
N ARG A 30 1.99 12.29 0.50
CA ARG A 30 2.10 13.74 0.31
C ARG A 30 0.87 14.47 0.84
N ASN A 31 -0.33 13.99 0.53
CA ASN A 31 -1.57 14.64 0.95
C ASN A 31 -1.80 14.53 2.46
N ALA A 32 -1.43 13.40 3.08
CA ALA A 32 -1.55 13.20 4.52
C ALA A 32 -0.82 14.28 5.34
N VAL A 33 0.34 14.77 4.86
CA VAL A 33 1.10 15.84 5.52
C VAL A 33 0.28 17.13 5.72
N PHE A 34 -0.66 17.43 4.82
CA PHE A 34 -1.49 18.63 4.92
C PHE A 34 -2.65 18.51 5.93
N THR A 35 -2.92 17.30 6.43
CA THR A 35 -3.98 17.03 7.41
C THR A 35 -3.48 17.12 8.86
N LEU A 36 -2.16 17.11 9.05
CA LEU A 36 -1.52 17.01 10.37
C LEU A 36 -1.78 18.24 11.24
N PRO A 37 -1.85 18.06 12.58
CA PRO A 37 -1.97 19.16 13.53
C PRO A 37 -0.71 20.04 13.51
N THR A 38 -0.84 21.30 13.93
CA THR A 38 0.18 22.35 13.82
C THR A 38 1.54 21.94 14.40
N GLU A 39 1.52 21.22 15.52
CA GLU A 39 2.69 20.76 16.26
C GLU A 39 3.56 19.79 15.45
N LEU A 40 2.93 18.98 14.58
CA LEU A 40 3.62 18.05 13.67
C LEU A 40 3.86 18.68 12.29
N ALA A 41 2.95 19.53 11.83
CA ALA A 41 2.93 20.05 10.47
C ALA A 41 4.24 20.74 10.06
N VAL A 42 4.91 21.44 10.98
CA VAL A 42 6.19 22.12 10.68
C VAL A 42 7.26 21.10 10.25
N PHE A 43 7.46 20.04 11.03
CA PHE A 43 8.43 18.99 10.70
C PHE A 43 8.06 18.30 9.39
N TYR A 44 6.80 17.88 9.24
CA TYR A 44 6.39 17.09 8.09
C TYR A 44 6.41 17.88 6.78
N LYS A 45 6.01 19.17 6.80
CA LYS A 45 6.08 20.04 5.61
C LYS A 45 7.52 20.27 5.17
N GLN A 46 8.48 20.42 6.09
CA GLN A 46 9.90 20.58 5.76
C GLN A 46 10.52 19.32 5.14
N ASN A 47 9.95 18.15 5.38
CA ASN A 47 10.48 16.86 4.89
C ASN A 47 9.52 16.16 3.92
N ILE A 48 8.53 16.88 3.38
CA ILE A 48 7.42 16.30 2.59
C ILE A 48 7.91 15.55 1.36
N ASP A 49 8.92 16.08 0.65
CA ASP A 49 9.43 15.44 -0.56
C ASP A 49 10.18 14.14 -0.22
N GLN A 50 10.91 14.10 0.88
CA GLN A 50 11.55 12.86 1.35
C GLN A 50 10.52 11.81 1.75
N ILE A 51 9.47 12.20 2.47
CA ILE A 51 8.40 11.27 2.85
C ILE A 51 7.67 10.75 1.60
N THR A 52 7.39 11.64 0.65
CA THR A 52 6.74 11.31 -0.63
C THR A 52 7.58 10.30 -1.42
N GLU A 53 8.87 10.57 -1.62
CA GLU A 53 9.73 9.68 -2.41
C GLU A 53 9.96 8.33 -1.73
N LYS A 54 9.97 8.30 -0.40
CA LYS A 54 10.15 7.08 0.40
C LYS A 54 8.87 6.27 0.59
N ALA A 55 7.72 6.77 0.15
CA ALA A 55 6.42 6.07 0.26
C ALA A 55 6.38 4.71 -0.47
N VAL A 56 7.41 4.40 -1.24
CA VAL A 56 7.53 3.21 -2.09
C VAL A 56 8.71 2.33 -1.65
N ASP A 57 9.43 2.75 -0.60
CA ASP A 57 10.61 2.05 -0.10
C ASP A 57 10.24 0.70 0.52
N ALA A 58 8.98 0.49 0.94
CA ALA A 58 8.48 -0.80 1.40
C ALA A 58 8.44 -1.82 0.27
N ASP A 59 7.75 -1.53 -0.84
CA ASP A 59 7.75 -2.40 -2.01
C ASP A 59 9.17 -2.72 -2.51
N LYS A 60 10.01 -1.70 -2.60
CA LYS A 60 11.41 -1.88 -3.04
C LYS A 60 12.19 -2.83 -2.14
N ARG A 61 11.84 -2.95 -0.85
CA ARG A 61 12.50 -3.89 0.07
C ARG A 61 12.16 -5.34 -0.25
N CYS A 62 11.03 -5.64 -0.88
CA CYS A 62 10.68 -7.02 -1.28
C CYS A 62 11.73 -7.67 -2.21
N TYR A 63 12.51 -6.88 -2.95
CA TYR A 63 13.61 -7.39 -3.79
C TYR A 63 14.84 -7.88 -3.00
N ILE A 64 14.99 -7.47 -1.74
CA ILE A 64 16.19 -7.74 -0.93
C ILE A 64 15.89 -8.35 0.43
N ASP A 65 14.65 -8.26 0.91
CA ASP A 65 14.16 -8.83 2.18
C ASP A 65 12.86 -9.60 1.91
N SER A 66 12.95 -10.93 1.85
CA SER A 66 11.79 -11.80 1.68
C SER A 66 10.81 -11.72 2.87
N ALA A 67 11.26 -11.23 4.03
CA ALA A 67 10.38 -11.00 5.17
C ALA A 67 9.57 -9.69 5.03
N GLU A 68 9.82 -8.88 3.99
CA GLU A 68 9.02 -7.69 3.69
C GLU A 68 7.69 -8.07 3.02
N SER A 69 7.67 -8.98 2.04
CA SER A 69 6.46 -9.26 1.23
C SER A 69 5.18 -9.53 2.07
N PRO A 70 5.21 -10.38 3.13
CA PRO A 70 4.05 -10.58 3.99
C PRO A 70 3.49 -9.32 4.67
N ARG A 71 4.23 -8.22 4.70
CA ARG A 71 3.84 -6.99 5.40
C ARG A 71 2.83 -6.15 4.62
N HIS A 72 2.58 -6.47 3.36
CA HIS A 72 1.76 -5.68 2.44
C HIS A 72 0.31 -6.16 2.33
N PHE A 73 0.02 -7.41 2.71
CA PHE A 73 -1.31 -7.99 2.53
C PHE A 73 -1.79 -8.76 3.75
N ILE A 74 -3.02 -9.25 3.69
CA ILE A 74 -3.57 -10.29 4.57
C ILE A 74 -4.65 -11.10 3.84
N ASP A 75 -4.40 -12.37 3.57
CA ASP A 75 -5.36 -13.26 2.91
C ASP A 75 -6.45 -13.71 3.90
N LEU A 76 -7.51 -12.93 4.06
CA LEU A 76 -8.58 -13.25 5.02
C LEU A 76 -9.33 -14.54 4.65
N ASP A 77 -9.45 -14.83 3.34
CA ASP A 77 -10.05 -16.06 2.82
C ASP A 77 -9.20 -17.33 3.08
N ALA A 78 -7.99 -17.17 3.63
CA ALA A 78 -7.19 -18.28 4.17
C ALA A 78 -7.59 -18.69 5.61
N TYR A 79 -8.46 -17.92 6.24
CA TYR A 79 -8.98 -18.12 7.58
C TYR A 79 -10.48 -18.42 7.52
N ASP A 80 -10.97 -19.22 8.46
CA ASP A 80 -12.33 -19.74 8.42
C ASP A 80 -13.37 -18.64 8.71
N THR A 81 -14.18 -18.30 7.70
CA THR A 81 -15.13 -17.16 7.69
C THR A 81 -16.27 -17.32 8.69
N ASN A 82 -16.56 -18.55 9.13
CA ASN A 82 -17.54 -18.82 10.18
C ASN A 82 -17.06 -18.42 11.58
N THR A 83 -15.81 -17.97 11.69
CA THR A 83 -15.17 -17.59 12.96
C THR A 83 -14.30 -16.36 12.80
N LEU A 84 -14.78 -15.31 12.13
CA LEU A 84 -14.08 -14.01 12.03
C LEU A 84 -13.65 -13.41 13.40
N ASP A 85 -14.14 -13.98 14.52
CA ASP A 85 -13.63 -13.81 15.89
C ASP A 85 -12.26 -14.48 16.20
N THR A 86 -11.60 -15.13 15.24
CA THR A 86 -10.40 -15.95 15.52
C THR A 86 -9.07 -15.23 15.37
N LEU A 87 -8.98 -14.17 14.57
CA LEU A 87 -7.73 -13.45 14.36
C LEU A 87 -7.50 -12.42 15.47
N PRO A 88 -6.49 -12.62 16.35
CA PRO A 88 -6.29 -11.69 17.46
C PRO A 88 -5.74 -10.37 16.96
N VAL A 89 -6.32 -9.27 17.45
CA VAL A 89 -5.90 -7.89 17.13
C VAL A 89 -4.40 -7.69 17.39
N HIS A 90 -3.91 -8.20 18.53
CA HIS A 90 -2.51 -8.08 18.92
C HIS A 90 -1.65 -9.23 18.41
N TRP A 91 -0.50 -8.88 17.82
CA TRP A 91 0.47 -9.83 17.26
C TRP A 91 0.94 -10.90 18.26
N SER A 92 1.14 -10.54 19.53
CA SER A 92 1.53 -11.50 20.58
C SER A 92 0.51 -12.62 20.72
N ARG A 93 -0.78 -12.27 20.75
CA ARG A 93 -1.89 -13.23 20.82
C ARG A 93 -2.06 -14.04 19.53
N ALA A 94 -1.83 -13.41 18.38
CA ALA A 94 -1.86 -14.11 17.10
C ALA A 94 -0.83 -15.26 17.06
N LYS A 95 0.40 -14.99 17.50
CA LYS A 95 1.46 -16.00 17.57
C LYS A 95 1.25 -17.10 18.63
N GLU A 96 0.46 -16.83 19.67
CA GLU A 96 0.07 -17.85 20.66
C GLU A 96 -0.94 -18.85 20.08
N LYS A 97 -1.80 -18.40 19.16
CA LYS A 97 -2.89 -19.20 18.60
C LYS A 97 -2.59 -19.82 17.23
N ILE A 98 -1.76 -19.15 16.44
CA ILE A 98 -1.52 -19.50 15.02
C ILE A 98 -0.02 -19.61 14.81
N GLU A 99 0.40 -20.69 14.14
CA GLU A 99 1.80 -20.88 13.78
C GLU A 99 2.31 -19.67 12.98
N GLN A 100 3.45 -19.12 13.39
CA GLN A 100 4.03 -17.93 12.76
C GLN A 100 4.25 -18.11 11.25
N LYS A 101 4.61 -19.32 10.81
CA LYS A 101 4.75 -19.62 9.38
C LYS A 101 3.45 -19.40 8.61
N ARG A 102 2.31 -19.82 9.18
CA ARG A 102 0.98 -19.60 8.59
C ARG A 102 0.60 -18.13 8.59
N LEU A 103 0.91 -17.38 9.65
CA LEU A 103 0.67 -15.93 9.68
C LEU A 103 1.44 -15.22 8.56
N LEU A 104 2.74 -15.51 8.43
CA LEU A 104 3.58 -14.90 7.40
C LEU A 104 3.20 -15.33 5.99
N SER A 105 2.75 -16.58 5.78
CA SER A 105 2.35 -17.03 4.44
C SER A 105 1.02 -16.44 3.97
N ASN A 106 0.19 -15.91 4.88
CA ASN A 106 -1.11 -15.33 4.57
C ASN A 106 -1.16 -13.83 4.90
N GLY A 107 0.00 -13.18 5.01
CA GLY A 107 0.10 -11.74 5.21
C GLY A 107 -0.20 -11.23 6.63
N ILE A 108 0.42 -10.11 6.97
CA ILE A 108 0.40 -9.50 8.31
C ILE A 108 0.19 -7.98 8.31
N VAL A 109 -0.30 -7.38 7.22
CA VAL A 109 -0.45 -5.91 7.11
C VAL A 109 -1.13 -5.22 8.30
N PRO A 110 -2.24 -5.72 8.92
CA PRO A 110 -2.85 -5.02 10.04
C PRO A 110 -1.93 -4.95 11.27
N TRP A 111 -1.17 -6.02 11.54
CA TRP A 111 -0.17 -6.02 12.62
C TRP A 111 1.04 -5.16 12.26
N GLN A 112 1.45 -5.15 10.99
CA GLN A 112 2.58 -4.35 10.53
C GLN A 112 2.32 -2.85 10.70
N ILE A 113 1.09 -2.37 10.46
CA ILE A 113 0.70 -0.99 10.72
C ILE A 113 1.02 -0.62 12.18
N TYR A 114 0.56 -1.43 13.13
CA TYR A 114 0.79 -1.18 14.56
C TYR A 114 2.28 -1.26 14.93
N ILE A 115 3.00 -2.26 14.42
CA ILE A 115 4.46 -2.41 14.64
C ILE A 115 5.23 -1.19 14.13
N THR A 116 4.85 -0.68 12.96
CA THR A 116 5.51 0.48 12.33
C THR A 116 5.16 1.78 13.08
N TYR A 117 3.91 1.93 13.52
CA TYR A 117 3.51 3.00 14.41
C TYR A 117 4.35 3.01 15.71
N GLN A 118 4.53 1.87 16.37
CA GLN A 118 5.35 1.78 17.57
C GLN A 118 6.82 2.18 17.30
N LYS A 119 7.38 1.80 16.14
CA LYS A 119 8.72 2.24 15.71
C LYS A 119 8.77 3.75 15.50
N LEU A 120 7.74 4.35 14.90
CA LEU A 120 7.63 5.79 14.71
C LEU A 120 7.58 6.54 16.05
N VAL A 121 6.76 6.08 16.99
CA VAL A 121 6.70 6.65 18.36
C VAL A 121 8.07 6.61 19.03
N LYS A 122 8.77 5.48 18.97
CA LYS A 122 10.14 5.36 19.52
C LYS A 122 11.12 6.31 18.84
N ALA A 123 11.01 6.50 17.53
CA ALA A 123 11.84 7.45 16.79
C ALA A 123 11.60 8.90 17.20
N PHE A 124 10.34 9.29 17.46
CA PHE A 124 10.01 10.61 18.01
C PHE A 124 10.57 10.82 19.41
N ILE A 125 10.42 9.84 20.31
CA ILE A 125 10.99 9.88 21.67
C ILE A 125 12.51 10.06 21.60
N ALA A 126 13.18 9.30 20.73
CA ALA A 126 14.63 9.38 20.51
C ALA A 126 15.07 10.62 19.72
N ARG A 127 14.14 11.42 19.19
CA ARG A 127 14.39 12.57 18.30
C ARG A 127 15.24 12.22 17.06
N ASP A 128 15.11 10.99 16.58
CA ASP A 128 15.86 10.49 15.42
C ASP A 128 15.13 10.88 14.12
N LYS A 129 15.51 12.03 13.55
CA LYS A 129 14.92 12.57 12.32
C LYS A 129 14.86 11.55 11.18
N THR A 130 15.95 10.81 10.95
CA THR A 130 16.06 9.86 9.84
C THR A 130 15.05 8.72 10.01
N LYS A 131 14.94 8.19 11.24
CA LYS A 131 13.95 7.14 11.54
C LYS A 131 12.51 7.65 11.52
N ILE A 132 12.26 8.89 11.97
CA ILE A 132 10.92 9.50 11.89
C ILE A 132 10.45 9.55 10.43
N ILE A 133 11.30 10.05 9.52
CA ILE A 133 10.96 10.15 8.09
C ILE A 133 10.72 8.77 7.49
N ARG A 134 11.63 7.83 7.76
CA ARG A 134 11.51 6.45 7.27
C ARG A 134 10.22 5.78 7.75
N HIS A 135 9.98 5.76 9.06
CA HIS A 135 8.82 5.07 9.62
C HIS A 135 7.50 5.78 9.30
N SER A 136 7.52 7.10 9.03
CA SER A 136 6.33 7.80 8.54
C SER A 136 5.96 7.36 7.13
N ALA A 137 6.95 7.27 6.22
CA ALA A 137 6.72 6.80 4.86
C ALA A 137 6.29 5.33 4.82
N ASP A 138 6.97 4.47 5.58
CA ASP A 138 6.61 3.05 5.71
C ASP A 138 5.20 2.88 6.30
N LEU A 139 4.84 3.66 7.34
CA LEU A 139 3.51 3.60 7.94
C LEU A 139 2.43 4.04 6.94
N GLY A 140 2.65 5.14 6.22
CA GLY A 140 1.72 5.62 5.20
C GLY A 140 1.52 4.60 4.08
N HIS A 141 2.58 3.88 3.70
CA HIS A 141 2.53 2.79 2.73
C HIS A 141 1.65 1.62 3.20
N TYR A 142 1.95 1.01 4.36
CA TYR A 142 1.16 -0.13 4.85
C TYR A 142 -0.30 0.24 5.16
N VAL A 143 -0.56 1.48 5.58
CA VAL A 143 -1.94 1.97 5.72
C VAL A 143 -2.61 2.05 4.35
N ALA A 144 -1.94 2.53 3.31
CA ALA A 144 -2.51 2.58 1.96
C ALA A 144 -2.77 1.17 1.40
N ASP A 145 -1.85 0.23 1.58
CA ASP A 145 -2.00 -1.18 1.20
C ASP A 145 -3.22 -1.82 1.87
N ALA A 146 -3.41 -1.61 3.17
CA ALA A 146 -4.58 -2.14 3.89
C ALA A 146 -5.92 -1.62 3.33
N HIS A 147 -5.93 -0.46 2.66
CA HIS A 147 -7.13 0.05 1.99
C HIS A 147 -7.36 -0.58 0.61
N VAL A 148 -6.39 -1.30 0.04
CA VAL A 148 -6.52 -2.00 -1.25
C VAL A 148 -7.34 -3.28 -1.07
N PRO A 149 -8.55 -3.40 -1.65
CA PRO A 149 -9.37 -4.60 -1.45
C PRO A 149 -8.68 -5.89 -1.89
N LEU A 150 -7.89 -5.83 -2.97
CA LEU A 150 -7.18 -6.99 -3.50
C LEU A 150 -6.02 -7.45 -2.60
N HIS A 151 -5.54 -6.63 -1.65
CA HIS A 151 -4.54 -7.04 -0.64
C HIS A 151 -5.16 -7.83 0.52
N THR A 152 -6.45 -8.19 0.44
CA THR A 152 -7.17 -8.89 1.51
C THR A 152 -7.58 -10.34 1.17
N THR A 153 -7.17 -10.85 0.00
CA THR A 153 -7.65 -12.12 -0.56
C THR A 153 -6.57 -12.85 -1.34
N LYS A 154 -6.60 -14.19 -1.30
CA LYS A 154 -5.79 -15.03 -2.19
C LYS A 154 -6.08 -14.84 -3.65
N ASN A 155 -7.23 -14.28 -4.05
CA ASN A 155 -7.55 -13.95 -5.45
C ASN A 155 -7.06 -12.54 -5.86
N TYR A 156 -6.02 -12.02 -5.19
CA TYR A 156 -5.51 -10.66 -5.36
C TYR A 156 -5.29 -10.23 -6.82
N ASN A 157 -4.82 -11.14 -7.67
CA ASN A 157 -4.57 -10.88 -9.09
C ASN A 157 -5.58 -11.56 -10.01
N GLY A 158 -6.74 -12.00 -9.50
CA GLY A 158 -7.77 -12.64 -10.33
C GLY A 158 -7.38 -14.03 -10.86
N GLN A 159 -6.38 -14.67 -10.26
CA GLN A 159 -5.86 -15.99 -10.67
C GLN A 159 -6.88 -17.13 -10.51
N TYR A 160 -7.95 -16.93 -9.75
CA TYR A 160 -9.03 -17.91 -9.56
C TYR A 160 -10.33 -17.54 -10.27
N THR A 161 -10.37 -16.40 -10.99
CA THR A 161 -11.57 -15.89 -11.68
C THR A 161 -11.34 -15.49 -13.14
N ASP A 162 -10.19 -15.87 -13.69
CA ASP A 162 -9.74 -15.54 -15.06
C ASP A 162 -9.62 -14.03 -15.30
N GLN A 163 -9.07 -13.31 -14.32
CA GLN A 163 -8.91 -11.85 -14.34
C GLN A 163 -7.45 -11.43 -14.10
N ILE A 164 -6.49 -12.29 -14.48
CA ILE A 164 -5.04 -12.05 -14.33
C ILE A 164 -4.67 -10.64 -14.80
N GLY A 165 -4.00 -9.90 -13.91
CA GLY A 165 -3.59 -8.50 -14.12
C GLY A 165 -4.52 -7.46 -13.47
N ILE A 166 -5.64 -7.87 -12.85
CA ILE A 166 -6.56 -6.94 -12.18
C ILE A 166 -5.89 -6.16 -11.04
N HIS A 167 -4.92 -6.76 -10.35
CA HIS A 167 -4.18 -6.08 -9.28
C HIS A 167 -3.47 -4.84 -9.81
N ALA A 168 -2.61 -5.00 -10.82
CA ALA A 168 -1.87 -3.90 -11.42
C ALA A 168 -2.81 -2.88 -12.11
N PHE A 169 -3.93 -3.34 -12.66
CA PHE A 169 -4.95 -2.45 -13.19
C PHE A 169 -5.56 -1.57 -12.10
N TRP A 170 -5.93 -2.15 -10.96
CA TRP A 170 -6.56 -1.42 -9.85
C TRP A 170 -5.57 -0.47 -9.16
N GLU A 171 -4.36 -0.95 -8.83
CA GLU A 171 -3.41 -0.21 -7.99
C GLU A 171 -2.60 0.84 -8.77
N SER A 172 -2.25 0.53 -10.02
CA SER A 172 -1.41 1.41 -10.83
C SER A 172 -2.25 2.25 -11.79
N ARG A 173 -3.07 1.59 -12.61
CA ARG A 173 -3.70 2.26 -13.76
C ARG A 173 -4.82 3.20 -13.35
N LEU A 174 -5.72 2.78 -12.46
CA LEU A 174 -6.84 3.62 -12.05
C LEU A 174 -6.37 4.90 -11.34
N PRO A 175 -5.45 4.86 -10.35
CA PRO A 175 -4.97 6.08 -9.70
C PRO A 175 -4.25 7.02 -10.68
N GLU A 176 -3.40 6.49 -11.56
CA GLU A 176 -2.71 7.33 -12.55
C GLU A 176 -3.67 8.02 -13.52
N MET A 177 -4.75 7.36 -13.93
CA MET A 177 -5.74 7.94 -14.84
C MET A 177 -6.69 8.93 -14.17
N PHE A 178 -7.11 8.64 -12.94
CA PHE A 178 -8.26 9.31 -12.32
C PHE A 178 -7.89 10.21 -11.14
N ALA A 179 -6.64 10.22 -10.65
CA ALA A 179 -6.26 11.06 -9.52
C ALA A 179 -6.56 12.56 -9.66
N PRO A 180 -6.46 13.19 -10.84
CA PRO A 180 -6.87 14.60 -10.98
C PRO A 180 -8.35 14.85 -10.65
N GLN A 181 -9.19 13.80 -10.65
CA GLN A 181 -10.63 13.86 -10.36
C GLN A 181 -10.93 13.56 -8.88
N TYR A 182 -9.97 13.01 -8.13
CA TYR A 182 -10.17 12.65 -6.74
C TYR A 182 -10.03 13.86 -5.83
N LYS A 183 -10.98 14.01 -4.90
CA LYS A 183 -10.88 15.01 -3.83
C LYS A 183 -10.02 14.47 -2.70
N LEU A 184 -8.75 14.86 -2.68
CA LEU A 184 -7.76 14.39 -1.70
C LEU A 184 -7.73 15.23 -0.41
N THR A 185 -8.53 16.30 -0.33
CA THR A 185 -8.66 17.11 0.88
C THR A 185 -9.66 16.47 1.84
N THR A 186 -9.16 15.79 2.87
CA THR A 186 -9.95 15.00 3.83
C THR A 186 -10.24 15.72 5.16
N GLY A 187 -9.68 16.92 5.37
CA GLY A 187 -9.88 17.71 6.59
C GLY A 187 -8.74 17.55 7.60
N LYS A 188 -9.01 17.82 8.88
CA LYS A 188 -8.02 17.72 9.97
C LYS A 188 -7.90 16.27 10.44
N ALA A 189 -6.68 15.81 10.68
CA ALA A 189 -6.42 14.51 11.28
C ALA A 189 -7.07 14.41 12.67
N GLN A 190 -7.62 13.22 12.98
CA GLN A 190 -8.20 12.91 14.27
C GLN A 190 -7.26 12.03 15.09
N PHE A 191 -7.34 12.13 16.41
CA PHE A 191 -6.57 11.28 17.30
C PHE A 191 -7.15 9.86 17.30
N ILE A 192 -6.28 8.86 17.13
CA ILE A 192 -6.64 7.44 17.15
C ILE A 192 -6.22 6.86 18.49
N THR A 193 -7.19 6.39 19.27
CA THR A 193 -6.96 5.82 20.61
C THR A 193 -6.35 4.42 20.56
N ASP A 194 -6.73 3.61 19.58
CA ASP A 194 -6.21 2.25 19.38
C ASP A 194 -5.78 2.04 17.91
N PRO A 195 -4.51 2.31 17.59
CA PRO A 195 -3.97 2.08 16.25
C PRO A 195 -3.93 0.60 15.84
N ALA A 196 -3.92 -0.34 16.80
CA ALA A 196 -3.96 -1.77 16.48
C ALA A 196 -5.35 -2.16 16.00
N ALA A 197 -6.40 -1.74 16.73
CA ALA A 197 -7.78 -1.95 16.30
C ALA A 197 -8.08 -1.26 14.96
N LEU A 198 -7.55 -0.06 14.73
CA LEU A 198 -7.73 0.64 13.46
C LEU A 198 -7.18 -0.15 12.26
N GLY A 199 -6.00 -0.75 12.37
CA GLY A 199 -5.44 -1.56 11.29
C GLY A 199 -6.36 -2.71 10.87
N TRP A 200 -7.03 -3.35 11.84
CA TRP A 200 -8.04 -4.37 11.57
C TRP A 200 -9.34 -3.81 11.00
N ALA A 201 -9.81 -2.68 11.52
CA ALA A 201 -11.02 -2.03 11.03
C ALA A 201 -10.89 -1.68 9.54
N ILE A 202 -9.75 -1.14 9.11
CA ILE A 202 -9.45 -0.85 7.70
C ILE A 202 -9.53 -2.12 6.86
N VAL A 203 -8.84 -3.19 7.27
CA VAL A 203 -8.82 -4.47 6.55
C VAL A 203 -10.23 -5.05 6.42
N TYR A 204 -11.04 -5.01 7.48
CA TYR A 204 -12.42 -5.52 7.44
C TYR A 204 -13.36 -4.65 6.61
N GLU A 205 -13.09 -3.35 6.48
CA GLU A 205 -13.81 -2.46 5.57
C GLU A 205 -13.44 -2.76 4.10
N SER A 206 -12.16 -2.98 3.82
CA SER A 206 -11.66 -3.24 2.46
C SER A 206 -11.99 -4.64 1.93
N ALA A 207 -12.00 -5.65 2.79
CA ALA A 207 -12.19 -7.04 2.40
C ALA A 207 -13.46 -7.34 1.58
N PRO A 208 -14.68 -6.92 1.99
CA PRO A 208 -15.88 -7.17 1.19
C PRO A 208 -15.86 -6.46 -0.17
N LEU A 209 -15.03 -5.41 -0.35
CA LEU A 209 -14.90 -4.71 -1.63
C LEU A 209 -14.11 -5.52 -2.66
N ALA A 210 -13.35 -6.56 -2.26
CA ALA A 210 -12.60 -7.40 -3.19
C ALA A 210 -13.53 -8.11 -4.18
N ASP A 211 -14.64 -8.67 -3.69
CA ASP A 211 -15.70 -9.25 -4.54
C ASP A 211 -16.29 -8.21 -5.49
N THR A 212 -16.54 -7.00 -5.00
CA THR A 212 -17.07 -5.91 -5.82
C THR A 212 -16.11 -5.51 -6.94
N VAL A 213 -14.82 -5.39 -6.65
CA VAL A 213 -13.78 -5.08 -7.65
C VAL A 213 -13.71 -6.18 -8.72
N LEU A 214 -13.65 -7.44 -8.30
CA LEU A 214 -13.60 -8.60 -9.21
C LEU A 214 -14.86 -8.68 -10.07
N ARG A 215 -16.05 -8.58 -9.47
CA ARG A 215 -17.33 -8.66 -10.18
C ARG A 215 -17.47 -7.54 -11.21
N ILE A 216 -17.19 -6.29 -10.83
CA ILE A 216 -17.29 -5.14 -11.73
C ILE A 216 -16.30 -5.29 -12.90
N GLU A 217 -15.04 -5.65 -12.64
CA GLU A 217 -14.08 -5.85 -13.72
C GLU A 217 -14.52 -6.96 -14.67
N LYS A 218 -15.05 -8.08 -14.15
CA LYS A 218 -15.58 -9.16 -14.98
C LYS A 218 -16.74 -8.68 -15.86
N GLU A 219 -17.71 -7.97 -15.29
CA GLU A 219 -18.84 -7.41 -16.03
C GLU A 219 -18.40 -6.44 -17.14
N LEU A 220 -17.39 -5.60 -16.87
CA LEU A 220 -16.84 -4.67 -17.86
C LEU A 220 -16.05 -5.40 -18.94
N SER A 221 -15.28 -6.43 -18.58
CA SER A 221 -14.48 -7.22 -19.54
C SER A 221 -15.34 -7.93 -20.59
N LEU A 222 -16.60 -8.24 -20.27
CA LEU A 222 -17.56 -8.82 -21.21
C LEU A 222 -18.16 -7.79 -22.17
N ARG A 223 -18.13 -6.50 -21.81
CA ARG A 223 -18.74 -5.40 -22.58
C ARG A 223 -17.75 -4.63 -23.43
N PHE A 224 -16.50 -4.55 -23.00
CA PHE A 224 -15.45 -3.79 -23.68
C PHE A 224 -14.42 -4.73 -24.30
N PRO A 225 -13.90 -4.43 -25.51
CA PRO A 225 -12.83 -5.21 -26.10
C PRO A 225 -11.61 -5.24 -25.18
N ALA A 226 -10.90 -6.38 -25.17
CA ALA A 226 -9.74 -6.59 -24.32
C ALA A 226 -8.71 -5.46 -24.54
N SER A 227 -8.54 -4.60 -23.55
CA SER A 227 -7.36 -3.74 -23.46
C SER A 227 -6.16 -4.60 -23.07
N PRO A 228 -4.94 -4.33 -23.54
CA PRO A 228 -3.76 -5.07 -23.09
C PRO A 228 -3.54 -4.81 -21.59
N LYS A 229 -4.01 -5.75 -20.75
CA LYS A 229 -3.71 -5.77 -19.30
C LYS A 229 -2.20 -5.86 -19.01
N ASN A 230 -1.42 -6.26 -20.02
CA ASN A 230 0.02 -6.51 -19.98
C ASN A 230 0.90 -5.30 -20.33
N LEU A 231 0.33 -4.11 -20.56
CA LEU A 231 1.13 -2.90 -20.89
C LEU A 231 1.50 -2.05 -19.67
N ILE A 232 1.26 -2.54 -18.46
CA ILE A 232 1.58 -1.83 -17.22
C ILE A 232 2.84 -2.47 -16.63
N SER A 233 3.81 -1.63 -16.25
CA SER A 233 4.95 -2.05 -15.43
C SER A 233 4.44 -2.97 -14.32
N PRO A 234 5.08 -4.12 -14.03
CA PRO A 234 4.61 -4.95 -12.93
C PRO A 234 4.50 -4.07 -11.69
N ALA A 235 3.30 -3.97 -11.11
CA ALA A 235 3.19 -3.60 -9.72
C ALA A 235 4.16 -4.51 -8.98
N ILE A 236 4.98 -3.96 -8.08
CA ILE A 236 5.91 -4.79 -7.33
C ILE A 236 5.05 -5.83 -6.60
N MET A 237 5.14 -7.08 -7.04
CA MET A 237 4.56 -8.20 -6.30
C MET A 237 5.44 -8.41 -5.07
N CYS A 238 5.08 -7.71 -4.01
CA CYS A 238 5.07 -8.29 -2.67
C CYS A 238 3.81 -9.17 -2.56
#